data_AF-A0A957QWY9-F1
#
_entry.id   AF-A0A957QWY9-F1
#
_cell.length_a   1.000
_cell.length_b   1.000
_cell.length_c   1.000
_cell.angle_alpha   90.00
_cell.angle_beta   90.00
_cell.angle_gamma   90.00
#
_symmetry.space_group_name_H-M   'P 1'
#
loop_
_entity.id
_entity.type
_entity.pdbx_description
1 polymer ?
#
loop_
_entity_poly.entity_id
_entity_poly.type
_entity_poly.pdbx_seq_one_letter_code
_entity_poly.pdbx_strand_id
1 'polypeptide(L)'
;RLPGPPSGGGALLAFTLKLLSRFMLDFPPNSAPHLRLLCEVQAAAQRARLIWERERRQDPAKALATLLDEAVIGEYAAAIRIAFAKQQPGSAPPEPTGPGNTSHLSVLDETGLAVSLTTTAGESAGFIVPGTGMIPNNMGGEADLHPQGFHVRPAGQRIPTM
;
A
#
# COMPACT_ATOMS: atom_id res chain seq x y z
N ARG A 1 12.78 2.52 -9.83
CA ARG A 1 11.72 3.55 -9.59
C ARG A 1 10.50 2.81 -9.05
N LEU A 2 9.85 3.33 -8.00
CA LEU A 2 8.64 2.72 -7.44
C LEU A 2 7.43 3.02 -8.35
N PRO A 3 6.37 2.21 -8.33
CA PRO A 3 5.16 2.49 -9.08
C PRO A 3 4.63 3.89 -8.70
N GLY A 4 4.46 4.75 -9.70
CA GLY A 4 3.84 6.06 -9.51
C GLY A 4 2.33 5.95 -9.41
N PRO A 5 1.63 7.06 -9.15
CA PRO A 5 0.18 7.12 -9.25
C PRO A 5 -0.30 6.49 -10.58
N PRO A 6 -1.35 5.66 -10.55
CA PRO A 6 -2.39 5.66 -9.53
C PRO A 6 -2.21 4.64 -8.39
N SER A 7 -1.13 3.83 -8.38
CA SER A 7 -0.83 2.88 -7.28
C SER A 7 -0.33 3.60 -6.02
N GLY A 8 -0.81 3.15 -4.85
CA GLY A 8 -0.36 3.63 -3.54
C GLY A 8 0.84 2.88 -2.96
N GLY A 9 1.06 1.62 -3.36
CA GLY A 9 2.04 0.73 -2.74
C GLY A 9 3.47 1.25 -2.73
N GLY A 10 3.91 1.92 -3.80
CA GLY A 10 5.25 2.49 -3.89
C GLY A 10 5.53 3.53 -2.79
N ALA A 11 4.64 4.51 -2.63
CA ALA A 11 4.78 5.56 -1.62
C ALA A 11 4.80 5.00 -0.19
N LEU A 12 3.90 4.05 0.10
CA LEU A 12 3.81 3.42 1.42
C LEU A 12 5.00 2.52 1.73
N LEU A 13 5.56 1.84 0.72
CA LEU A 13 6.81 1.08 0.89
C LEU A 13 7.97 2.02 1.22
N ALA A 14 8.09 3.15 0.51
CA ALA A 14 9.12 4.15 0.80
C ALA A 14 8.97 4.72 2.23
N PHE A 15 7.75 5.05 2.64
CA PHE A 15 7.43 5.49 4.00
C PHE A 15 7.84 4.44 5.04
N THR A 16 7.44 3.18 4.82
CA THR A 16 7.71 2.06 5.71
C THR A 16 9.20 1.86 5.91
N LEU A 17 9.98 1.85 4.82
CA LEU A 17 11.44 1.68 4.87
C LEU A 17 12.12 2.87 5.56
N LYS A 18 11.68 4.11 5.27
CA LYS A 18 12.22 5.32 5.90
C LYS A 18 11.88 5.39 7.40
N LEU A 19 10.72 4.91 7.81
CA LEU A 19 10.34 4.82 9.21
C LEU A 19 11.15 3.72 9.92
N LEU A 20 11.28 2.55 9.29
CA LEU A 20 12.06 1.44 9.84
C LEU A 20 13.53 1.81 10.04
N SER A 21 14.10 2.64 9.17
CA SER A 21 15.49 3.12 9.31
C SER A 21 15.74 4.02 10.54
N ARG A 22 14.69 4.38 11.31
CA ARG A 22 14.81 5.10 12.59
C ARG A 22 15.01 4.17 13.79
N PHE A 23 15.06 2.85 13.57
CA PHE A 23 15.19 1.83 14.59
C PHE A 23 16.39 0.93 14.27
N MET A 24 17.06 0.46 15.33
CA MET A 24 18.06 -0.59 15.20
C MET A 24 17.35 -1.95 15.09
N LEU A 25 17.82 -2.78 14.16
CA LEU A 25 17.27 -4.11 13.88
C LEU A 25 18.15 -5.21 14.48
N ASP A 26 18.65 -5.00 15.69
CA ASP A 26 19.58 -5.92 16.38
C ASP A 26 18.85 -7.11 17.02
N PHE A 27 17.68 -7.43 16.50
CA PHE A 27 16.87 -8.54 16.96
C PHE A 27 17.14 -9.76 16.08
N PRO A 28 17.18 -10.98 16.65
CA PRO A 28 17.15 -12.18 15.85
C PRO A 28 15.92 -12.17 14.91
N PRO A 29 16.07 -12.55 13.64
CA PRO A 29 14.93 -12.65 12.73
C PRO A 29 13.81 -13.50 13.33
N ASN A 30 12.57 -13.05 13.17
CA ASN A 30 11.35 -13.68 13.71
C ASN A 30 11.23 -13.77 15.24
N SER A 31 12.11 -13.12 16.00
CA SER A 31 11.93 -12.99 17.45
C SER A 31 10.73 -12.08 17.79
N ALA A 32 10.19 -12.23 19.00
CA ALA A 32 9.10 -11.37 19.49
C ALA A 32 9.35 -9.86 19.35
N PRO A 33 10.52 -9.29 19.74
CA PRO A 33 10.79 -7.86 19.54
C PRO A 33 10.93 -7.46 18.06
N HIS A 34 11.47 -8.35 17.21
CA HIS A 34 11.53 -8.13 15.76
C HIS A 34 10.12 -8.04 15.16
N LEU A 35 9.27 -9.04 15.41
CA LEU A 35 7.89 -9.07 14.91
C LEU A 35 7.08 -7.90 15.47
N ARG A 36 7.27 -7.57 16.75
CA ARG A 36 6.62 -6.42 17.37
C ARG A 36 6.95 -5.12 16.64
N LEU A 37 8.22 -4.87 16.34
CA LEU A 37 8.62 -3.67 15.60
C LEU A 37 7.98 -3.64 14.21
N LEU A 38 7.99 -4.76 13.48
CA LEU A 38 7.36 -4.84 12.17
C LEU A 38 5.85 -4.55 12.25
N CYS A 39 5.13 -5.13 13.21
CA CYS A 39 3.71 -4.87 13.40
C CYS A 39 3.42 -3.38 13.72
N GLU A 40 4.22 -2.76 14.58
CA GLU A 40 4.06 -1.33 14.92
C GLU A 40 4.31 -0.41 13.71
N VAL A 41 5.34 -0.72 12.91
CA VAL A 41 5.65 0.01 11.68
C VAL A 41 4.55 -0.20 10.64
N GLN A 42 4.02 -1.42 10.48
CA GLN A 42 2.88 -1.69 9.59
C GLN A 42 1.61 -0.96 10.04
N ALA A 43 1.31 -0.94 11.34
CA ALA A 43 0.19 -0.17 11.88
C ALA A 43 0.37 1.34 11.62
N ALA A 44 1.59 1.86 11.76
CA ALA A 44 1.91 3.24 11.40
C ALA A 44 1.72 3.53 9.91
N ALA A 45 2.16 2.62 9.03
CA ALA A 45 1.98 2.74 7.59
C ALA A 45 0.49 2.76 7.20
N GLN A 46 -0.36 1.96 7.86
CA GLN A 46 -1.81 1.98 7.63
C GLN A 46 -2.47 3.29 8.08
N ARG A 47 -2.02 3.89 9.20
CA ARG A 47 -2.47 5.23 9.59
C ARG A 47 -2.02 6.30 8.59
N ALA A 48 -0.77 6.24 8.15
CA ALA A 48 -0.21 7.17 7.16
C ALA A 48 -0.90 7.05 5.80
N ARG A 49 -1.31 5.84 5.42
CA ARG A 49 -2.06 5.57 4.19
C ARG A 49 -3.34 6.38 4.09
N LEU A 50 -4.12 6.51 5.17
CA LEU A 50 -5.37 7.28 5.13
C LEU A 50 -5.14 8.75 4.74
N ILE A 51 -4.05 9.34 5.24
CA ILE A 51 -3.65 10.71 4.92
C ILE A 51 -3.13 10.75 3.47
N TRP A 52 -2.21 9.86 3.11
CA TRP A 52 -1.67 9.76 1.75
C TRP A 52 -2.77 9.63 0.69
N GLU A 53 -3.73 8.72 0.88
CA GLU A 53 -4.84 8.47 -0.03
C GLU A 53 -5.75 9.68 -0.24
N ARG A 54 -5.90 10.51 0.79
CA ARG A 54 -6.65 11.77 0.72
C ARG A 54 -5.87 12.82 -0.06
N GLU A 55 -4.63 13.08 0.32
CA GLU A 55 -3.82 14.19 -0.21
C GLU A 55 -3.38 13.94 -1.66
N ARG A 56 -3.02 12.69 -2.01
CA ARG A 56 -2.50 12.36 -3.35
C ARG A 56 -3.49 12.60 -4.48
N ARG A 57 -4.79 12.70 -4.18
CA ARG A 57 -5.83 12.97 -5.20
C ARG A 57 -5.74 14.41 -5.73
N GLN A 58 -5.23 15.32 -4.90
CA GLN A 58 -5.08 16.73 -5.26
C GLN A 58 -3.70 16.97 -5.86
N ASP A 59 -2.65 16.53 -5.18
CA ASP A 59 -1.26 16.70 -5.60
C ASP A 59 -0.41 15.50 -5.13
N PRO A 60 -0.22 14.48 -5.99
CA PRO A 60 0.57 13.30 -5.64
C PRO A 60 2.03 13.60 -5.26
N ALA A 61 2.64 14.61 -5.91
CA ALA A 61 4.05 14.93 -5.69
C ALA A 61 4.24 15.59 -4.31
N LYS A 62 3.39 16.57 -3.99
CA LYS A 62 3.37 17.21 -2.67
C LYS A 62 2.99 16.22 -1.57
N ALA A 63 1.99 15.38 -1.80
CA ALA A 63 1.58 14.36 -0.84
C ALA A 63 2.73 13.39 -0.52
N LEU A 64 3.54 13.03 -1.53
CA LEU A 64 4.68 12.13 -1.34
C LEU A 64 5.80 12.83 -0.57
N ALA A 65 6.08 14.09 -0.91
CA ALA A 65 7.06 14.91 -0.19
C ALA A 65 6.70 15.05 1.30
N THR A 66 5.43 15.33 1.62
CA THR A 66 4.94 15.40 3.00
C THR A 66 5.01 14.04 3.70
N LEU A 67 4.57 12.96 3.04
CA LEU A 67 4.59 11.61 3.63
C LEU A 67 6.02 11.20 4.03
N LEU A 68 7.01 11.58 3.22
CA LEU A 68 8.42 11.27 3.45
C LEU A 68 9.16 12.39 4.20
N ASP A 69 8.48 13.42 4.71
CA ASP A 69 9.13 14.50 5.44
C ASP A 69 9.77 14.01 6.76
N GLU A 70 10.92 14.58 7.14
CA GLU A 70 11.66 14.14 8.32
C GLU A 70 10.92 14.37 9.64
N ALA A 71 10.12 15.45 9.73
CA ALA A 71 9.31 15.73 10.91
C ALA A 71 8.16 14.71 11.00
N VAL A 72 7.48 14.45 9.89
CA VAL A 72 6.41 13.44 9.81
C VAL A 72 6.93 12.05 10.21
N ILE A 73 8.06 11.61 9.63
CA ILE A 73 8.70 10.34 10.02
C ILE A 73 9.09 10.34 11.50
N GLY A 74 9.58 11.47 12.02
CA GLY A 74 9.92 11.66 13.42
C GLY A 74 8.72 11.44 14.37
N GLU A 75 7.56 11.98 14.03
CA GLU A 75 6.32 11.82 14.80
C GLU A 75 5.88 10.35 14.87
N TYR A 76 5.86 9.64 13.73
CA TYR A 76 5.55 8.21 13.71
C TYR A 76 6.56 7.38 14.49
N ALA A 77 7.85 7.69 14.39
CA ALA A 77 8.87 6.99 15.14
C ALA A 77 8.73 7.22 16.65
N ALA A 78 8.42 8.45 17.07
CA ALA A 78 8.14 8.77 18.48
C ALA A 78 6.92 8.02 19.02
N ALA A 79 5.85 7.95 18.24
CA ALA A 79 4.64 7.20 18.61
C ALA A 79 4.93 5.71 18.82
N ILE A 80 5.73 5.09 17.95
CA ILE A 80 6.16 3.69 18.09
C ILE A 80 7.00 3.52 19.37
N ARG A 81 7.97 4.40 19.65
CA ARG A 81 8.76 4.33 20.89
C ARG A 81 7.88 4.42 22.14
N ILE A 82 6.84 5.26 22.12
CA ILE A 82 5.85 5.34 23.20
C ILE A 82 5.07 4.03 23.34
N ALA A 83 4.62 3.43 22.23
CA ALA A 83 3.91 2.14 22.23
C ALA A 83 4.76 1.01 22.84
N PHE A 84 6.06 0.99 22.53
CA PHE A 84 7.03 0.09 23.14
C PHE A 84 7.18 0.33 24.65
N ALA A 85 7.40 1.59 25.06
CA ALA A 85 7.58 1.95 26.47
C ALA A 85 6.35 1.60 27.31
N LYS A 86 5.14 1.75 26.76
CA LYS A 86 3.88 1.44 27.43
C LYS A 86 3.47 -0.04 27.35
N GLN A 87 4.19 -0.85 26.57
CA GLN A 87 3.80 -2.23 26.23
C GLN A 87 2.36 -2.32 25.67
N GLN A 88 1.92 -1.31 24.92
CA GLN A 88 0.57 -1.22 24.36
C GLN A 88 0.66 -1.07 22.83
N PRO A 89 0.02 -1.94 22.03
CA PRO A 89 0.04 -1.83 20.57
C PRO A 89 -0.50 -0.51 20.05
N GLY A 90 0.16 0.03 19.03
CA GLY A 90 -0.43 1.05 18.19
C GLY A 90 -1.68 0.51 17.48
N SER A 91 -2.71 1.35 17.31
CA SER A 91 -3.90 0.96 16.56
C SER A 91 -3.67 1.06 15.06
N ALA A 92 -4.19 0.10 14.30
CA ALA A 92 -4.32 0.19 12.85
C ALA A 92 -5.80 0.38 12.49
N PRO A 93 -6.13 1.17 11.46
CA PRO A 93 -7.48 1.16 10.91
C PRO A 93 -7.83 -0.25 10.41
N PRO A 94 -9.11 -0.68 10.51
CA PRO A 94 -9.53 -1.95 9.94
C PRO A 94 -9.38 -1.93 8.42
N GLU A 95 -8.96 -3.05 7.86
CA GLU A 95 -8.81 -3.23 6.41
C GLU A 95 -9.68 -4.41 5.96
N PRO A 96 -10.53 -4.24 4.92
CA PRO A 96 -11.26 -5.35 4.34
C PRO A 96 -10.29 -6.34 3.70
N THR A 97 -10.68 -7.62 3.65
CA THR A 97 -9.91 -8.65 2.93
C THR A 97 -9.83 -8.28 1.46
N GLY A 98 -8.61 -8.22 0.91
CA GLY A 98 -8.40 -7.93 -0.49
C GLY A 98 -8.82 -9.07 -1.43
N PRO A 99 -9.00 -8.78 -2.73
CA PRO A 99 -9.40 -9.78 -3.72
C PRO A 99 -8.35 -10.88 -3.93
N GLY A 100 -8.82 -12.13 -4.07
CA GLY A 100 -7.97 -13.31 -4.23
C GLY A 100 -7.36 -13.51 -5.62
N ASN A 101 -7.65 -12.66 -6.61
CA ASN A 101 -7.24 -12.86 -8.01
C ASN A 101 -6.08 -11.97 -8.45
N THR A 102 -5.09 -11.77 -7.58
CA THR A 102 -3.86 -11.06 -7.89
C THR A 102 -2.73 -12.04 -8.18
N SER A 103 -2.02 -11.85 -9.29
CA SER A 103 -0.85 -12.63 -9.70
C SER A 103 0.36 -11.72 -9.85
N HIS A 104 1.53 -12.24 -9.45
CA HIS A 104 2.80 -11.54 -9.59
C HIS A 104 3.80 -12.40 -10.38
N LEU A 105 4.53 -11.77 -11.30
CA LEU A 105 5.54 -12.40 -12.13
C LEU A 105 6.81 -11.56 -12.09
N SER A 106 7.94 -12.23 -11.87
CA SER A 106 9.28 -11.65 -11.94
C SER A 106 10.11 -12.40 -12.97
N VAL A 107 10.80 -11.66 -13.85
CA VAL A 107 11.66 -12.19 -14.91
C VAL A 107 13.00 -11.47 -14.86
N LEU A 108 14.08 -12.24 -14.98
CA LEU A 108 15.45 -11.73 -15.16
C LEU A 108 16.05 -12.47 -16.36
N ASP A 109 16.63 -11.74 -17.31
CA ASP A 109 17.36 -12.34 -18.43
C ASP A 109 18.89 -12.30 -18.24
N GLU A 110 19.61 -12.97 -19.13
CA GLU A 110 21.09 -13.06 -19.11
C GLU A 110 21.80 -11.73 -19.36
N THR A 111 21.11 -10.75 -19.94
CA THR A 111 21.63 -9.40 -20.21
C THR A 111 21.47 -8.46 -19.01
N GLY A 112 20.75 -8.92 -17.98
CA GLY A 112 20.44 -8.15 -16.78
C GLY A 112 19.13 -7.36 -16.86
N LEU A 113 18.27 -7.61 -17.86
CA LEU A 113 16.93 -7.02 -17.89
C LEU A 113 16.07 -7.66 -16.79
N ALA A 114 15.55 -6.83 -15.89
CA ALA A 114 14.65 -7.26 -14.83
C ALA A 114 13.24 -6.67 -15.05
N VAL A 115 12.23 -7.54 -15.02
CA VAL A 115 10.81 -7.18 -15.12
C VAL A 115 10.07 -7.70 -13.88
N SER A 116 9.24 -6.85 -13.29
CA SER A 116 8.34 -7.18 -12.19
C SER A 116 6.93 -6.71 -12.55
N LEU A 117 5.99 -7.64 -12.67
CA LEU A 117 4.61 -7.39 -13.07
C LEU A 117 3.65 -7.92 -12.00
N THR A 118 2.82 -7.03 -11.46
CA THR A 118 1.64 -7.40 -10.70
C THR A 118 0.42 -7.16 -11.56
N THR A 119 -0.43 -8.18 -11.73
CA THR A 119 -1.71 -8.10 -12.45
C THR A 119 -2.82 -8.62 -11.57
N THR A 120 -4.02 -8.06 -11.69
CA THR A 120 -5.18 -8.49 -10.90
C THR A 120 -6.46 -8.38 -11.72
N ALA A 121 -7.36 -9.34 -11.52
CA ALA A 121 -8.72 -9.26 -12.03
C ALA A 121 -9.70 -8.65 -11.01
N GLY A 122 -9.20 -8.18 -9.85
CA GLY A 122 -10.04 -7.81 -8.73
C GLY A 122 -10.73 -9.04 -8.15
N GLU A 123 -12.00 -8.94 -7.80
CA GLU A 123 -12.85 -10.09 -7.45
C GLU A 123 -13.38 -10.84 -8.69
N SER A 124 -13.00 -10.41 -9.90
CA SER A 124 -13.55 -10.84 -11.20
C SER A 124 -14.98 -10.33 -11.46
N ALA A 125 -15.31 -10.08 -12.73
CA ALA A 125 -16.67 -9.75 -13.13
C ALA A 125 -17.65 -10.94 -13.01
N GLY A 126 -17.16 -12.17 -12.78
CA GLY A 126 -17.98 -13.37 -12.74
C GLY A 126 -18.67 -13.69 -14.08
N PHE A 127 -18.20 -13.06 -15.17
CA PHE A 127 -18.80 -13.12 -16.50
C PHE A 127 -17.73 -13.51 -17.53
N ILE A 128 -18.08 -14.43 -18.44
CA ILE A 128 -17.23 -14.80 -19.58
C ILE A 128 -17.81 -14.14 -20.83
N VAL A 129 -17.00 -13.37 -21.53
CA VAL A 129 -17.39 -12.73 -22.79
C VAL A 129 -17.67 -13.84 -23.83
N PRO A 130 -18.88 -13.91 -24.42
CA PRO A 130 -19.29 -14.99 -25.31
C PRO A 130 -18.31 -15.21 -26.47
N GLY A 131 -17.95 -16.48 -26.70
CA GLY A 131 -17.06 -16.87 -27.81
C GLY A 131 -15.57 -16.54 -27.62
N THR A 132 -15.17 -15.94 -26.50
CA THR A 132 -13.77 -15.51 -26.29
C THR A 132 -13.04 -16.24 -25.15
N GLY A 133 -13.77 -16.77 -24.18
CA GLY A 133 -13.18 -17.31 -22.95
C GLY A 133 -12.58 -16.26 -22.01
N MET A 134 -12.72 -14.95 -22.33
CA MET A 134 -12.17 -13.88 -21.51
C MET A 134 -13.09 -13.53 -20.34
N ILE A 135 -12.51 -13.38 -19.16
CA ILE A 135 -13.18 -12.91 -17.94
C ILE A 135 -12.71 -11.47 -17.68
N PRO A 136 -13.59 -10.46 -17.78
CA PRO A 136 -13.25 -9.10 -17.41
C PRO A 136 -12.97 -8.95 -15.89
N ASN A 137 -12.20 -7.94 -15.53
CA ASN A 137 -12.07 -7.53 -14.13
C ASN A 137 -13.34 -6.81 -13.63
N ASN A 138 -13.45 -6.62 -12.31
CA ASN A 138 -14.52 -5.84 -11.67
C ASN A 138 -14.00 -4.60 -10.93
N MET A 139 -12.84 -4.06 -11.31
CA MET A 139 -12.22 -2.91 -10.61
C MET A 139 -13.14 -1.69 -10.51
N GLY A 140 -14.11 -1.54 -11.42
CA GLY A 140 -15.14 -0.48 -11.37
C GLY A 140 -16.30 -0.72 -10.40
N GLY A 141 -16.43 -1.94 -9.87
CA GLY A 141 -17.47 -2.35 -8.92
C GLY A 141 -16.98 -2.58 -7.49
N GLU A 142 -15.67 -2.60 -7.27
CA GLU A 142 -15.05 -2.78 -5.95
C GLU A 142 -15.23 -1.53 -5.07
N ALA A 143 -16.09 -1.64 -4.06
CA ALA A 143 -16.52 -0.48 -3.26
C ALA A 143 -15.38 0.23 -2.52
N ASP A 144 -14.34 -0.50 -2.11
CA ASP A 144 -13.15 0.04 -1.45
C ASP A 144 -12.32 0.94 -2.37
N LEU A 145 -12.39 0.72 -3.70
CA LEU A 145 -11.78 1.60 -4.70
C LEU A 145 -12.58 2.89 -4.96
N HIS A 146 -13.79 2.96 -4.40
CA HIS A 146 -14.75 4.07 -4.50
C HIS A 146 -15.08 4.71 -3.13
N PRO A 147 -14.09 5.22 -2.37
CA PRO A 147 -14.30 5.72 -1.00
C PRO A 147 -15.15 7.00 -0.90
N GLN A 148 -15.45 7.66 -2.02
CA GLN A 148 -16.36 8.82 -2.10
C GLN A 148 -17.73 8.44 -2.69
N GLY A 149 -17.98 7.15 -2.88
CA GLY A 149 -19.15 6.63 -3.58
C GLY A 149 -18.86 6.28 -5.04
N PHE A 150 -19.75 5.47 -5.61
CA PHE A 150 -19.73 5.12 -7.03
C PHE A 150 -20.06 6.35 -7.91
N HIS A 151 -19.56 6.34 -9.14
CA HIS A 151 -19.89 7.32 -10.19
C HIS A 151 -19.50 8.80 -9.90
N VAL A 152 -18.68 9.06 -8.88
CA VAL A 152 -18.21 10.43 -8.56
C VAL A 152 -16.99 10.88 -9.38
N ARG A 153 -16.27 9.93 -10.01
CA ARG A 153 -15.09 10.23 -10.83
C ARG A 153 -15.48 10.52 -12.28
N PRO A 154 -14.81 11.47 -12.95
CA PRO A 154 -14.97 11.67 -14.39
C PRO A 154 -14.67 10.40 -15.19
N ALA A 155 -15.42 10.18 -16.27
CA ALA A 155 -15.20 9.07 -17.18
C ALA A 155 -13.77 9.10 -17.77
N GLY A 156 -13.19 7.91 -17.99
CA GLY A 156 -11.84 7.76 -18.56
C GLY A 156 -10.68 7.90 -17.57
N GLN A 157 -10.94 8.25 -16.30
CA GLN A 157 -9.91 8.25 -15.27
C GLN A 157 -9.59 6.84 -14.76
N ARG A 158 -8.29 6.57 -14.54
CA ARG A 158 -7.87 5.32 -13.91
C ARG A 158 -8.34 5.26 -12.45
N ILE A 159 -8.87 4.11 -12.06
CA ILE A 159 -9.19 3.82 -10.67
C ILE A 159 -7.86 3.58 -9.92
N PRO A 160 -7.65 4.24 -8.77
CA PRO A 160 -6.48 3.97 -7.97
C PRO A 160 -6.48 2.56 -7.43
N THR A 161 -5.33 1.91 -7.54
CA THR A 161 -5.09 0.57 -7.04
C THR A 161 -4.15 0.65 -5.84
N MET A 162 -4.10 -0.42 -5.06
CA MET A 162 -3.06 -0.62 -4.07
C MET A 162 -1.82 -1.24 -4.71
#